data_AF-A0A2B8A2A7-F1
#
_entry.id   AF-A0A2B8A2A7-F1
#
_cell.length_a   1.000
_cell.length_b   1.000
_cell.length_c   1.000
_cell.angle_alpha   90.00
_cell.angle_beta   90.00
_cell.angle_gamma   90.00
#
_symmetry.space_group_name_H-M   'P 1'
#
loop_
_entity.id
_entity.type
_entity.pdbx_description
1 polymer ?
#
loop_
_entity_poly.entity_id
_entity_poly.type
_entity_poly.pdbx_seq_one_letter_code
_entity_poly.pdbx_strand_id
1 'polypeptide(L)'
;MKNISMYLDFLKEKGKPLSEINPGSDEIALTVNNALQALELLIDSQTAILGGDILSEENNELAYAYQLWGEEYQYLNWHCDKNDNESKADYLQRSYVLAREAITNANKTAEKLKKKCYIVFVTE
;
A
#
# COMPACT_ATOMS: atom_id res chain seq x y z
N MET A 1 -18.90 -0.98 -9.10
CA MET A 1 -18.35 -0.02 -10.10
C MET A 1 -18.27 1.43 -9.61
N LYS A 2 -19.20 1.96 -8.80
CA LYS A 2 -19.09 3.36 -8.30
C LYS A 2 -17.87 3.58 -7.37
N ASN A 3 -17.49 2.55 -6.61
CA ASN A 3 -16.48 2.66 -5.56
C ASN A 3 -15.03 2.60 -6.08
N ILE A 4 -14.77 1.94 -7.23
CA ILE A 4 -13.43 1.95 -7.83
C ILE A 4 -13.08 3.31 -8.42
N SER A 5 -14.05 4.03 -9.01
CA SER A 5 -13.85 5.43 -9.43
C SER A 5 -13.49 6.31 -8.23
N MET A 6 -14.18 6.13 -7.10
CA MET A 6 -13.88 6.87 -5.87
C MET A 6 -12.47 6.57 -5.36
N TYR A 7 -12.02 5.32 -5.42
CA TYR A 7 -10.64 4.95 -5.09
C TYR A 7 -9.64 5.67 -6.02
N LEU A 8 -9.84 5.62 -7.34
CA LEU A 8 -8.95 6.28 -8.30
C LEU A 8 -8.91 7.80 -8.12
N ASP A 9 -10.05 8.43 -7.86
CA ASP A 9 -10.12 9.87 -7.60
C ASP A 9 -9.44 10.21 -6.26
N PHE A 10 -9.62 9.37 -5.24
CA PHE A 10 -8.94 9.51 -3.96
C PHE A 10 -7.40 9.41 -4.11
N LEU A 11 -6.90 8.48 -4.93
CA LEU A 11 -5.47 8.38 -5.22
C LEU A 11 -4.93 9.67 -5.85
N LYS A 12 -5.64 10.22 -6.83
CA LYS A 12 -5.24 11.48 -7.50
C LYS A 12 -5.22 12.67 -6.54
N GLU A 13 -6.15 12.72 -5.59
CA GLU A 13 -6.25 13.83 -4.64
C GLU A 13 -5.23 13.73 -3.49
N LYS A 14 -4.98 12.53 -2.98
CA LYS A 14 -4.27 12.30 -1.71
C LYS A 14 -2.88 11.72 -1.85
N GLY A 15 -2.54 11.24 -3.05
CA GLY A 15 -1.35 10.45 -3.27
C GLY A 15 -0.18 11.22 -3.85
N LYS A 16 0.99 10.58 -3.76
CA LYS A 16 2.22 10.98 -4.44
C LYS A 16 2.56 9.93 -5.50
N PRO A 17 2.89 10.34 -6.73
CA PRO A 17 3.17 9.39 -7.79
C PRO A 17 4.49 8.65 -7.52
N LEU A 18 4.48 7.31 -7.62
CA LEU A 18 5.68 6.50 -7.48
C LEU A 18 6.64 6.71 -8.67
N SER A 19 6.13 7.21 -9.80
CA SER A 19 6.92 7.54 -10.99
C SER A 19 8.08 8.50 -10.72
N GLU A 20 8.06 9.24 -9.61
CA GLU A 20 9.18 10.09 -9.15
C GLU A 20 10.45 9.28 -8.88
N ILE A 21 10.32 8.03 -8.43
CA ILE A 21 11.46 7.16 -8.04
C ILE A 21 11.52 5.86 -8.85
N ASN A 22 10.40 5.46 -9.47
CA ASN A 22 10.30 4.31 -10.35
C ASN A 22 9.65 4.72 -11.68
N PRO A 23 10.44 5.29 -12.63
CA PRO A 23 9.90 5.81 -13.88
C PRO A 23 9.08 4.76 -14.66
N GLY A 24 7.85 5.13 -15.02
CA GLY A 24 6.91 4.24 -15.72
C GLY A 24 5.95 3.46 -14.83
N SER A 25 6.08 3.57 -13.49
CA SER A 25 5.04 3.08 -12.58
C SER A 25 3.84 4.03 -12.53
N ASP A 26 2.63 3.46 -12.63
CA ASP A 26 1.35 4.15 -12.43
C ASP A 26 0.90 4.13 -10.96
N GLU A 27 1.71 3.56 -10.08
CA GLU A 27 1.36 3.36 -8.67
C GLU A 27 1.47 4.66 -7.87
N ILE A 28 0.67 4.75 -6.82
CA ILE A 28 0.50 5.94 -6.01
C ILE A 28 0.79 5.63 -4.55
N ALA A 29 1.69 6.40 -3.96
CA ALA A 29 2.05 6.36 -2.55
C ALA A 29 1.08 7.20 -1.71
N LEU A 30 0.53 6.60 -0.65
CA LEU A 30 -0.38 7.24 0.29
C LEU A 30 0.24 7.33 1.68
N THR A 31 -0.08 8.39 2.44
CA THR A 31 0.18 8.37 3.89
C THR A 31 -0.57 7.23 4.56
N VAL A 32 -0.12 6.76 5.73
CA VAL A 32 -0.78 5.68 6.49
C VAL A 32 -2.29 5.91 6.67
N ASN A 33 -2.70 7.12 7.06
CA ASN A 33 -4.12 7.44 7.27
C ASN A 33 -4.92 7.40 5.95
N ASN A 34 -4.33 7.87 4.85
CA ASN A 34 -4.97 7.81 3.55
C ASN A 34 -5.02 6.37 3.01
N ALA A 35 -4.00 5.55 3.29
CA ALA A 35 -3.96 4.15 2.92
C ALA A 35 -5.06 3.35 3.62
N LEU A 36 -5.33 3.62 4.90
CA LEU A 36 -6.45 3.00 5.61
C LEU A 36 -7.81 3.39 5.01
N GLN A 37 -7.99 4.65 4.60
CA GLN A 37 -9.22 5.07 3.91
C GLN A 37 -9.36 4.42 2.52
N ALA A 38 -8.26 4.36 1.78
CA ALA A 38 -8.22 3.72 0.47
C ALA A 38 -8.49 2.21 0.55
N LEU A 39 -8.04 1.54 1.63
CA LEU A 39 -8.37 0.14 1.91
C LEU A 39 -9.89 -0.06 2.07
N GLU A 40 -10.61 0.82 2.77
CA GLU A 40 -12.07 0.73 2.88
C GLU A 40 -12.75 0.88 1.51
N LEU A 41 -12.28 1.79 0.66
CA LEU A 41 -12.79 1.93 -0.71
C LEU A 41 -12.55 0.68 -1.56
N LEU A 42 -11.40 0.02 -1.39
CA LEU A 42 -11.08 -1.24 -2.06
C LEU A 42 -12.00 -2.38 -1.58
N ILE A 43 -12.22 -2.49 -0.26
CA ILE A 43 -13.16 -3.42 0.36
C ILE A 43 -14.57 -3.23 -0.24
N ASP A 44 -15.06 -2.00 -0.24
CA ASP A 44 -16.38 -1.65 -0.77
C ASP A 44 -16.52 -1.89 -2.28
N SER A 45 -15.41 -1.86 -3.01
CA SER A 45 -15.38 -2.14 -4.44
C SER A 45 -15.21 -3.62 -4.77
N GLN A 46 -14.92 -4.46 -3.77
CA GLN A 46 -14.55 -5.87 -3.92
C GLN A 46 -13.32 -6.09 -4.82
N THR A 47 -12.34 -5.18 -4.75
CA THR A 47 -11.10 -5.23 -5.54
C THR A 47 -10.01 -5.89 -4.72
N ALA A 48 -9.42 -6.98 -5.24
CA ALA A 48 -8.32 -7.66 -4.56
C ALA A 48 -7.06 -6.80 -4.46
N ILE A 49 -6.33 -6.96 -3.36
CA ILE A 49 -5.02 -6.35 -3.14
C ILE A 49 -3.96 -7.43 -3.34
N LEU A 50 -3.17 -7.30 -4.41
CA LEU A 50 -2.11 -8.24 -4.78
C LEU A 50 -0.86 -8.07 -3.93
N GLY A 51 -0.70 -6.90 -3.29
CA GLY A 51 0.47 -6.61 -2.48
C GLY A 51 0.61 -5.12 -2.22
N GLY A 52 1.81 -4.75 -1.79
CA GLY A 52 2.17 -3.36 -1.64
C GLY A 52 3.61 -3.15 -1.20
N ASP A 53 4.07 -1.94 -1.46
CA ASP A 53 5.39 -1.46 -1.08
C ASP A 53 5.29 -0.43 0.04
N ILE A 54 6.28 -0.48 0.94
CA ILE A 54 6.48 0.51 1.96
C ILE A 54 7.54 1.49 1.48
N LEU A 55 7.17 2.76 1.49
CA LEU A 55 8.06 3.86 1.16
C LEU A 55 8.26 4.75 2.37
N SER A 56 9.32 5.54 2.29
CA SER A 56 9.61 6.62 3.21
C SER A 56 9.95 7.86 2.41
N GLU A 57 10.14 8.97 3.11
CA GLU A 57 10.54 10.23 2.50
C GLU A 57 11.63 10.89 3.33
N GLU A 58 12.64 11.43 2.66
CA GLU A 58 13.67 12.28 3.24
C GLU A 58 13.91 13.47 2.30
N ASN A 59 14.04 14.68 2.85
CA ASN A 59 14.19 15.91 2.04
C ASN A 59 13.11 16.13 0.96
N ASN A 60 11.87 15.68 1.23
CA ASN A 60 10.73 15.70 0.30
C ASN A 60 10.87 14.77 -0.92
N GLU A 61 11.86 13.90 -0.95
CA GLU A 61 12.03 12.88 -1.99
C GLU A 61 11.57 11.52 -1.43
N LEU A 62 10.72 10.84 -2.20
CA LEU A 62 10.33 9.47 -1.88
C LEU A 62 11.52 8.52 -2.05
N ALA A 63 11.51 7.42 -1.32
CA ALA A 63 12.40 6.29 -1.51
C ALA A 63 11.75 5.03 -0.95
N TYR A 64 12.21 3.85 -1.36
CA TYR A 64 11.77 2.63 -0.70
C TYR A 64 12.19 2.62 0.76
N ALA A 65 11.32 2.18 1.65
CA ALA A 65 11.55 2.27 3.08
C ALA A 65 12.85 1.56 3.49
N TYR A 66 13.13 0.39 2.92
CA TYR A 66 14.37 -0.34 3.20
C TYR A 66 15.65 0.45 2.85
N GLN A 67 15.59 1.36 1.86
CA GLN A 67 16.73 2.21 1.50
C GLN A 67 17.01 3.29 2.54
N LEU A 68 15.98 3.76 3.26
CA LEU A 68 16.10 4.81 4.27
C LEU A 68 16.11 4.30 5.72
N TRP A 69 15.55 3.11 5.94
CA TRP A 69 15.37 2.51 7.27
C TRP A 69 16.40 1.39 7.53
N GLY A 70 16.93 0.76 6.47
CA GLY A 70 17.80 -0.41 6.54
C GLY A 70 17.24 -1.59 5.73
N GLU A 71 18.13 -2.37 5.10
CA GLU A 71 17.75 -3.54 4.28
C GLU A 71 16.95 -4.58 5.07
N GLU A 72 17.16 -4.64 6.38
CA GLU A 72 16.42 -5.52 7.28
C GLU A 72 14.92 -5.22 7.32
N TYR A 73 14.45 -4.11 6.77
CA TYR A 73 13.03 -3.74 6.69
C TYR A 73 12.38 -4.06 5.35
N GLN A 74 13.09 -4.68 4.40
CA GLN A 74 12.51 -5.09 3.11
C GLN A 74 11.33 -6.07 3.28
N TYR A 75 11.30 -6.85 4.36
CA TYR A 75 10.20 -7.77 4.67
C TYR A 75 8.84 -7.09 4.91
N LEU A 76 8.82 -5.77 5.07
CA LEU A 76 7.58 -5.02 5.25
C LEU A 76 6.80 -4.85 3.94
N ASN A 77 7.46 -4.95 2.78
CA ASN A 77 6.77 -5.10 1.50
C ASN A 77 6.09 -6.47 1.47
N TRP A 78 4.90 -6.55 0.88
CA TRP A 78 4.11 -7.77 0.94
C TRP A 78 3.48 -8.10 -0.41
N HIS A 79 3.15 -9.38 -0.57
CA HIS A 79 2.38 -9.90 -1.70
C HIS A 79 1.26 -10.80 -1.17
N CYS A 80 0.21 -10.94 -1.95
CA CYS A 80 -0.96 -11.74 -1.65
C CYS A 80 -1.46 -12.39 -2.94
N ASP A 81 -0.78 -13.46 -3.35
CA ASP A 81 -1.21 -14.28 -4.48
C ASP A 81 -2.42 -15.13 -4.09
N LYS A 82 -3.32 -15.34 -5.06
CA LYS A 82 -4.47 -16.22 -4.88
C LYS A 82 -4.02 -17.69 -4.87
N ASN A 83 -4.48 -18.47 -3.91
CA ASN A 83 -4.17 -19.91 -3.88
C ASN A 83 -5.07 -20.70 -4.85
N ASP A 84 -4.57 -21.80 -5.40
CA ASP A 84 -5.25 -22.61 -6.43
C ASP A 84 -6.69 -23.02 -6.09
N ASN A 85 -6.97 -23.32 -4.82
CA ASN A 85 -8.28 -23.78 -4.35
C ASN A 85 -9.01 -22.76 -3.48
N GLU A 86 -8.55 -21.51 -3.44
CA GLU A 86 -9.16 -20.46 -2.63
C GLU A 86 -10.37 -19.83 -3.35
N SER A 87 -11.48 -19.73 -2.62
CA SER A 87 -12.66 -19.04 -3.15
C SER A 87 -12.36 -17.55 -3.35
N LYS A 88 -13.08 -16.88 -4.27
CA LYS A 88 -12.90 -15.43 -4.46
C LYS A 88 -13.16 -14.65 -3.16
N ALA A 89 -14.15 -15.06 -2.37
CA ALA A 89 -14.50 -14.39 -1.12
C ALA A 89 -13.40 -14.52 -0.08
N ASP A 90 -12.82 -15.72 0.07
CA ASP A 90 -11.72 -15.95 1.01
C ASP A 90 -10.46 -15.19 0.58
N TYR A 91 -10.17 -15.17 -0.74
CA TYR A 91 -9.05 -14.41 -1.29
C TYR A 91 -9.18 -12.91 -1.01
N LEU A 92 -10.34 -12.31 -1.31
CA LEU A 92 -10.60 -10.91 -1.02
C LEU A 92 -10.40 -10.62 0.48
N GLN A 93 -11.03 -11.41 1.35
CA GLN A 93 -10.92 -11.22 2.79
C GLN A 93 -9.47 -11.31 3.27
N ARG A 94 -8.71 -12.31 2.81
CA ARG A 94 -7.30 -12.48 3.16
C ARG A 94 -6.45 -11.30 2.67
N SER A 95 -6.67 -10.84 1.45
CA SER A 95 -5.95 -9.69 0.89
C SER A 95 -6.15 -8.42 1.71
N TYR A 96 -7.36 -8.17 2.21
CA TYR A 96 -7.67 -7.01 3.06
C TYR A 96 -7.06 -7.12 4.46
N VAL A 97 -7.07 -8.32 5.05
CA VAL A 97 -6.43 -8.56 6.34
C VAL A 97 -4.93 -8.34 6.24
N LEU A 98 -4.27 -8.93 5.23
CA LEU A 98 -2.83 -8.75 5.01
C LEU A 98 -2.46 -7.29 4.76
N ALA A 99 -3.22 -6.57 3.94
CA ALA A 99 -3.01 -5.15 3.71
C ALA A 99 -3.10 -4.33 5.02
N ARG A 100 -4.12 -4.58 5.86
CA ARG A 100 -4.28 -3.87 7.14
C ARG A 100 -3.14 -4.17 8.12
N GLU A 101 -2.71 -5.42 8.19
CA GLU A 101 -1.56 -5.84 9.01
C GLU A 101 -0.26 -5.20 8.54
N ALA A 102 -0.01 -5.20 7.22
CA ALA A 102 1.17 -4.58 6.63
C ALA A 102 1.24 -3.08 6.93
N ILE A 103 0.14 -2.34 6.72
CA ILE A 103 0.05 -0.90 7.06
C ILE A 103 0.34 -0.67 8.54
N THR A 104 -0.25 -1.49 9.41
CA THR A 104 -0.09 -1.37 10.86
C THR A 104 1.35 -1.63 11.29
N ASN A 105 1.97 -2.66 10.74
CA ASN A 105 3.35 -3.03 11.06
C ASN A 105 4.34 -1.99 10.53
N ALA A 106 4.15 -1.51 9.30
CA ALA A 106 4.96 -0.45 8.71
C ALA A 106 4.86 0.85 9.52
N ASN A 107 3.65 1.28 9.91
CA ASN A 107 3.46 2.48 10.73
C ASN A 107 4.16 2.36 12.09
N LYS A 108 3.98 1.24 12.81
CA LYS A 108 4.65 1.00 14.10
C LYS A 108 6.18 1.03 13.97
N THR A 109 6.71 0.48 12.88
CA THR A 109 8.16 0.53 12.62
C THR A 109 8.62 1.96 12.33
N ALA A 110 7.92 2.67 11.47
CA ALA A 110 8.24 4.06 11.13
C ALA A 110 8.19 4.99 12.36
N GLU A 111 7.21 4.81 13.25
CA GLU A 111 7.10 5.55 14.51
C GLU A 111 8.31 5.33 15.42
N LYS A 112 8.77 4.07 15.56
CA LYS A 112 9.98 3.74 16.34
C LYS A 112 11.23 4.39 15.75
N LEU A 113 11.33 4.40 14.42
CA LEU A 113 12.44 4.99 13.69
C LEU A 113 12.35 6.52 13.56
N LYS A 114 11.21 7.11 13.93
CA LYS A 114 10.87 8.53 13.70
C LYS A 114 11.00 8.92 12.22
N LYS A 115 10.55 8.04 11.32
CA LYS A 115 10.56 8.24 9.86
C LYS A 115 9.13 8.39 9.34
N LYS A 116 8.99 8.99 8.16
CA LYS A 116 7.69 9.05 7.46
C LYS A 116 7.39 7.71 6.81
N CYS A 117 6.12 7.30 6.77
CA CYS A 117 5.68 6.05 6.17
C CYS A 117 4.63 6.32 5.11
N TYR A 118 4.84 5.74 3.93
CA TYR A 118 3.89 5.73 2.85
C TYR A 118 3.65 4.30 2.37
N ILE A 119 2.44 4.06 1.87
CA ILE A 119 1.95 2.77 1.43
C ILE A 119 1.58 2.88 -0.04
N VAL A 120 2.06 1.95 -0.84
CA VAL A 120 1.58 1.71 -2.20
C VAL A 120 0.75 0.45 -2.19
N PHE A 121 -0.42 0.46 -2.83
CA PHE A 121 -1.21 -0.76 -3.07
C PHE A 121 -1.02 -1.22 -4.51
N VAL A 122 -0.81 -2.53 -4.67
CA VAL A 122 -0.92 -3.21 -5.95
C VAL A 122 -2.29 -3.90 -5.97
N THR A 123 -3.15 -3.57 -6.93
CA THR A 123 -4.52 -4.09 -7.02
C THR A 123 -4.74 -4.87 -8.32
N GLU A 124 -5.74 -5.76 -8.35
CA GLU A 124 -6.15 -6.51 -9.56
C GLU A 124 -6.79 -5.65 -10.67
#